data_AF-A0A7V2HI37-F1
#
_entry.id   AF-A0A7V2HI37-F1
#
_cell.length_a   1.000
_cell.length_b   1.000
_cell.length_c   1.000
_cell.angle_alpha   90.00
_cell.angle_beta   90.00
_cell.angle_gamma   90.00
#
_symmetry.space_group_name_H-M   'P 1'
#
loop_
_entity.id
_entity.type
_entity.pdbx_description
1 polymer ?
#
loop_
_entity_poly.entity_id
_entity_poly.type
_entity_poly.pdbx_seq_one_letter_code
_entity_poly.pdbx_strand_id
1 'polypeptide(L)'
;MFARTHEERMRRLAKRFDAVAERDRIRMKREKEIVALRMNAARDLHALCGRFVSAINQLVESAPLDLTPPAFRIDDFDDLSVHLIQINASGRMVQFTFHGTADLESTEEIKLPYTLEGEARWFSQELLDRDDVNDHQIFFCNDKGVYAWRYYDPRSHKMGLIDEDYLASLFEDLV
;
A
#
# COMPACT_ATOMS: atom_id res chain seq x y z
N MET A 1 41.39 26.53 38.58
CA MET A 1 40.90 25.12 38.47
C MET A 1 39.54 24.97 37.76
N PHE A 2 38.86 26.05 37.33
CA PHE A 2 37.51 26.01 36.73
C PHE A 2 37.44 25.84 35.19
N ALA A 3 38.56 25.96 34.48
CA ALA A 3 38.60 25.83 33.01
C ALA A 3 38.40 24.38 32.52
N ARG A 4 38.93 23.38 33.25
CA ARG A 4 38.77 21.95 32.92
C ARG A 4 37.31 21.50 32.95
N THR A 5 36.53 21.96 33.92
CA THR A 5 35.12 21.60 34.07
C THR A 5 34.22 22.19 32.98
N HIS A 6 34.55 23.39 32.47
CA HIS A 6 33.84 24.00 31.36
C HIS A 6 34.17 23.29 30.04
N GLU A 7 35.45 23.03 29.78
CA GLU A 7 35.90 22.32 28.58
C GLU A 7 35.35 20.88 28.51
N GLU A 8 35.35 20.16 29.64
CA GLU A 8 34.74 18.83 29.73
C GLU A 8 33.22 18.86 29.49
N ARG A 9 32.53 19.89 30.01
CA ARG A 9 31.11 20.10 29.74
C ARG A 9 30.85 20.37 28.25
N MET A 10 31.68 21.20 27.60
CA MET A 10 31.59 21.49 26.17
C MET A 10 31.86 20.24 25.31
N ARG A 11 32.88 19.43 25.66
CA ARG A 11 33.15 18.16 24.98
C ARG A 11 31.99 17.16 25.13
N ARG A 12 31.37 17.07 26.32
CA ARG A 12 30.18 16.22 26.53
C ARG A 12 28.98 16.72 25.73
N LEU A 13 28.81 18.04 25.62
CA LEU A 13 27.73 18.64 24.84
C LEU A 13 27.93 18.39 23.34
N ALA A 14 29.14 18.60 22.81
CA ALA A 14 29.48 18.30 21.42
C ALA A 14 29.18 16.83 21.06
N LYS A 15 29.63 15.88 21.89
CA LYS A 15 29.33 14.45 21.71
C LYS A 15 27.82 14.13 21.71
N ARG A 16 27.01 14.87 22.48
CA ARG A 16 25.55 14.70 22.47
C ARG A 16 24.94 15.23 21.18
N PHE A 17 25.38 16.37 20.69
CA PHE A 17 24.94 16.90 19.39
C PHE A 17 25.33 15.96 18.25
N ASP A 18 26.55 15.44 18.22
CA ASP A 18 26.99 14.47 17.21
C ASP A 18 26.12 13.21 17.23
N ALA A 19 25.81 12.69 18.44
CA ALA A 19 24.94 11.52 18.59
C ALA A 19 23.49 11.76 18.15
N VAL A 20 22.96 12.98 18.36
CA VAL A 20 21.63 13.37 17.87
C VAL A 20 21.64 13.49 16.35
N ALA A 21 22.62 14.19 15.78
CA ALA A 21 22.76 14.36 14.33
C ALA A 21 22.88 13.02 13.60
N GLU A 22 23.59 12.05 14.17
CA GLU A 22 23.70 10.71 13.59
C GLU A 22 22.37 9.93 13.64
N ARG A 23 21.63 10.04 14.74
CA ARG A 23 20.29 9.43 14.86
C ARG A 23 19.33 10.03 13.84
N ASP A 24 19.36 11.35 13.68
CA ASP A 24 18.51 12.04 12.70
C ASP A 24 18.86 11.61 11.28
N ARG A 25 20.14 11.47 10.94
CA ARG A 25 20.57 10.95 9.62
C ARG A 25 20.07 9.54 9.35
N ILE A 26 20.20 8.64 10.33
CA ILE A 26 19.72 7.25 10.20
C ILE A 26 18.20 7.23 10.01
N ARG A 27 17.47 8.05 10.78
CA ARG A 27 16.02 8.17 10.67
C ARG A 27 15.59 8.68 9.29
N MET A 28 16.18 9.80 8.83
CA MET A 28 15.89 10.37 7.52
C MET A 28 16.20 9.40 6.38
N LYS A 29 17.25 8.59 6.52
CA LYS A 29 17.58 7.55 5.53
C LYS A 29 16.49 6.48 5.48
N ARG A 30 16.06 5.98 6.63
CA ARG A 30 15.01 4.95 6.72
C ARG A 30 13.67 5.48 6.21
N GLU A 31 13.31 6.72 6.54
CA GLU A 31 12.10 7.37 6.00
C GLU A 31 12.11 7.39 4.48
N LYS A 32 13.22 7.78 3.84
CA LYS A 32 13.36 7.76 2.38
C LYS A 32 13.28 6.36 1.79
N GLU A 33 13.87 5.36 2.45
CA GLU A 33 13.81 3.97 2.01
C GLU A 33 12.36 3.44 2.02
N ILE A 34 11.59 3.76 3.05
CA ILE A 34 10.18 3.36 3.16
C ILE A 34 9.31 4.10 2.14
N VAL A 35 9.50 5.40 1.94
CA VAL A 35 8.75 6.13 0.89
C VAL A 35 9.01 5.54 -0.49
N ALA A 36 10.27 5.21 -0.81
CA ALA A 36 10.60 4.56 -2.07
C ALA A 36 9.99 3.15 -2.19
N LEU A 37 9.95 2.40 -1.08
CA LEU A 37 9.30 1.10 -1.01
C LEU A 37 7.79 1.20 -1.28
N ARG A 38 7.10 2.11 -0.59
CA ARG A 38 5.67 2.38 -0.74
C ARG A 38 5.31 2.79 -2.16
N MET A 39 6.10 3.67 -2.76
CA MET A 39 5.94 4.08 -4.16
C MET A 39 6.10 2.91 -5.14
N ASN A 40 7.10 2.04 -4.93
CA ASN A 40 7.26 0.85 -5.77
C ASN A 40 6.08 -0.12 -5.58
N ALA A 41 5.60 -0.30 -4.36
CA ALA A 41 4.44 -1.14 -4.08
C ALA A 41 3.17 -0.64 -4.80
N ALA A 42 2.93 0.67 -4.80
CA ALA A 42 1.83 1.30 -5.51
C ALA A 42 1.92 1.05 -7.04
N ARG A 43 3.11 1.25 -7.60
CA ARG A 43 3.38 0.96 -9.02
C ARG A 43 3.14 -0.52 -9.35
N ASP A 44 3.60 -1.42 -8.50
CA ASP A 44 3.52 -2.86 -8.75
C ASP A 44 2.08 -3.37 -8.66
N LEU A 45 1.25 -2.82 -7.75
CA LEU A 45 -0.19 -3.10 -7.70
C LEU A 45 -0.92 -2.57 -8.94
N HIS A 46 -0.61 -1.35 -9.38
CA HIS A 46 -1.16 -0.81 -10.63
C HIS A 46 -0.77 -1.67 -11.84
N ALA A 47 0.50 -2.09 -11.92
CA ALA A 47 0.99 -2.95 -12.99
C ALA A 47 0.32 -4.34 -12.97
N LEU A 48 0.04 -4.91 -11.78
CA LEU A 48 -0.74 -6.14 -11.65
C LEU A 48 -2.15 -5.95 -12.24
N CYS A 49 -2.84 -4.88 -11.85
CA CYS A 49 -4.16 -4.56 -12.39
C CYS A 49 -4.12 -4.38 -13.92
N GLY A 50 -3.11 -3.70 -14.45
CA GLY A 50 -2.92 -3.50 -15.89
C GLY A 50 -2.69 -4.81 -16.66
N ARG A 51 -1.89 -5.73 -16.12
CA ARG A 51 -1.69 -7.06 -16.72
C ARG A 51 -2.99 -7.86 -16.73
N PHE A 52 -3.71 -7.88 -15.62
CA PHE A 52 -4.99 -8.56 -15.51
C PHE A 52 -6.02 -8.02 -16.52
N VAL A 53 -6.22 -6.70 -16.56
CA VAL A 53 -7.12 -6.05 -17.52
C VAL A 53 -6.72 -6.37 -18.96
N SER A 54 -5.43 -6.30 -19.28
CA SER A 54 -4.94 -6.64 -20.62
C SER A 54 -5.20 -8.11 -20.97
N ALA A 55 -5.07 -9.04 -20.03
CA ALA A 55 -5.30 -10.47 -20.26
C ALA A 55 -6.78 -10.75 -20.53
N ILE A 56 -7.68 -10.21 -19.70
CA ILE A 56 -9.13 -10.37 -19.88
C ILE A 56 -9.61 -9.70 -21.18
N ASN A 57 -9.09 -8.52 -21.51
CA ASN A 57 -9.48 -7.79 -22.73
C ASN A 57 -9.09 -8.50 -24.03
N GLN A 58 -8.14 -9.44 -23.99
CA GLN A 58 -7.83 -10.29 -25.14
C GLN A 58 -8.86 -11.42 -25.34
N LEU A 59 -9.68 -11.72 -24.31
CA LEU A 59 -10.62 -12.82 -24.29
C LEU A 59 -12.09 -12.37 -24.40
N VAL A 60 -12.40 -11.13 -24.00
CA VAL A 60 -13.77 -10.62 -23.99
C VAL A 60 -14.14 -9.92 -25.30
N GLU A 61 -15.32 -10.24 -25.86
CA GLU A 61 -15.77 -9.66 -27.14
C GLU A 61 -16.60 -8.38 -26.98
N SER A 62 -17.39 -8.30 -25.91
CA SER A 62 -18.47 -7.29 -25.80
C SER A 62 -18.40 -6.39 -24.57
N ALA A 63 -17.55 -6.71 -23.59
CA ALA A 63 -17.48 -6.00 -22.31
C ALA A 63 -16.02 -5.83 -21.86
N PRO A 64 -15.23 -4.96 -22.52
CA PRO A 64 -13.87 -4.70 -22.11
C PRO A 64 -13.82 -4.09 -20.70
N LEU A 65 -12.75 -4.41 -19.99
CA LEU A 65 -12.39 -3.82 -18.71
C LEU A 65 -11.61 -2.53 -18.94
N ASP A 66 -11.93 -1.51 -18.15
CA ASP A 66 -11.23 -0.23 -18.12
C ASP A 66 -10.47 -0.06 -16.80
N LEU A 67 -9.17 0.28 -16.87
CA LEU A 67 -8.32 0.59 -15.72
C LEU A 67 -8.19 2.11 -15.52
N THR A 68 -8.44 2.58 -14.31
CA THR A 68 -8.26 3.98 -13.90
C THR A 68 -7.37 4.08 -12.66
N PRO A 69 -6.31 4.92 -12.67
CA PRO A 69 -5.78 5.63 -13.83
C PRO A 69 -5.22 4.67 -14.89
N PRO A 70 -5.17 5.05 -16.18
CA PRO A 70 -4.67 4.16 -17.25
C PRO A 70 -3.16 3.90 -17.16
N ALA A 71 -2.40 4.79 -16.51
CA ALA A 71 -0.98 4.64 -16.27
C ALA A 71 -0.62 5.16 -14.87
N PHE A 72 0.29 4.47 -14.19
CA PHE A 72 0.89 4.94 -12.96
C PHE A 72 2.02 5.93 -13.26
N ARG A 73 1.97 7.11 -12.65
CA ARG A 73 3.03 8.12 -12.74
C ARG A 73 3.67 8.29 -11.38
N ILE A 74 5.00 8.17 -11.34
CA ILE A 74 5.77 8.33 -10.11
C ILE A 74 5.57 9.72 -9.50
N ASP A 75 5.49 10.76 -10.34
CA ASP A 75 5.31 12.15 -9.90
C ASP A 75 3.94 12.40 -9.23
N ASP A 76 2.96 11.52 -9.45
CA ASP A 76 1.62 11.62 -8.88
C ASP A 76 1.53 10.88 -7.54
N PHE A 77 2.58 10.15 -7.13
CA PHE A 77 2.59 9.45 -5.86
C PHE A 77 2.87 10.41 -4.70
N ASP A 78 1.88 10.59 -3.84
CA ASP A 78 1.98 11.28 -2.56
C ASP A 78 1.76 10.30 -1.41
N ASP A 79 2.79 10.11 -0.58
CA ASP A 79 2.80 9.14 0.53
C ASP A 79 1.71 9.41 1.58
N LEU A 80 1.26 10.67 1.70
CA LEU A 80 0.26 11.10 2.69
C LEU A 80 -1.17 11.06 2.16
N SER A 81 -1.35 10.87 0.85
CA SER A 81 -2.65 10.87 0.20
C SER A 81 -3.21 9.46 0.03
N VAL A 82 -4.53 9.36 -0.08
CA VAL A 82 -5.20 8.12 -0.46
C VAL A 82 -5.08 7.94 -1.97
N HIS A 83 -4.52 6.79 -2.38
CA HIS A 83 -4.41 6.37 -3.77
C HIS A 83 -5.60 5.51 -4.15
N LEU A 84 -6.10 5.68 -5.38
CA LEU A 84 -7.20 4.90 -5.94
C LEU A 84 -6.76 4.23 -7.24
N ILE A 85 -6.98 2.91 -7.33
CA ILE A 85 -6.92 2.14 -8.56
C ILE A 85 -8.29 1.49 -8.75
N GLN A 86 -8.88 1.61 -9.93
CA GLN A 86 -10.21 1.10 -10.23
C GLN A 86 -10.20 0.33 -11.53
N ILE A 87 -10.87 -0.82 -11.53
CA ILE A 87 -11.19 -1.60 -12.72
C ILE A 87 -12.71 -1.61 -12.88
N ASN A 88 -13.21 -1.26 -14.08
CA ASN A 88 -14.63 -1.26 -14.40
C ASN A 88 -14.90 -2.22 -15.57
N ALA A 89 -15.90 -3.09 -15.41
CA ALA A 89 -16.43 -3.94 -16.46
C ALA A 89 -17.95 -3.71 -16.59
N SER A 90 -18.36 -2.79 -17.47
CA SER A 90 -19.78 -2.50 -17.75
C SER A 90 -20.64 -2.27 -16.50
N GLY A 91 -20.14 -1.49 -15.53
CA GLY A 91 -20.85 -1.17 -14.29
C GLY A 91 -20.56 -2.13 -13.12
N ARG A 92 -19.73 -3.16 -13.33
CA ARG A 92 -19.12 -3.97 -12.27
C ARG A 92 -17.77 -3.39 -11.92
N MET A 93 -17.56 -3.07 -10.65
CA MET A 93 -16.43 -2.26 -10.23
C MET A 93 -15.60 -3.00 -9.18
N VAL A 94 -14.28 -2.96 -9.35
CA VAL A 94 -13.30 -3.31 -8.33
C VAL A 94 -12.46 -2.06 -8.06
N GLN A 95 -12.35 -1.67 -6.80
CA GLN A 95 -11.59 -0.49 -6.35
C GLN A 95 -10.58 -0.90 -5.29
N PHE A 96 -9.33 -0.46 -5.46
CA PHE A 96 -8.29 -0.51 -4.46
C PHE A 96 -8.03 0.91 -3.97
N THR A 97 -8.27 1.16 -2.69
CA THR A 97 -7.87 2.40 -2.01
C THR A 97 -6.80 2.09 -0.99
N PHE A 98 -5.68 2.83 -0.98
CA PHE A 98 -4.61 2.60 -0.03
C PHE A 98 -3.81 3.87 0.28
N HIS A 99 -3.09 3.87 1.39
CA HIS A 99 -2.27 4.99 1.85
C HIS A 99 -1.12 4.50 2.74
N GLY A 100 -0.14 5.39 2.99
CA GLY A 100 0.94 5.16 3.94
C GLY A 100 0.44 5.11 5.38
N THR A 101 0.95 4.15 6.16
CA THR A 101 0.75 4.14 7.61
C THR A 101 1.40 5.36 8.27
N ALA A 102 0.86 5.83 9.39
CA ALA A 102 1.39 6.97 10.15
C ALA A 102 2.84 6.75 10.61
N ASP A 103 3.14 5.53 11.08
CA ASP A 103 4.49 5.07 11.34
C ASP A 103 5.10 4.41 10.10
N LEU A 104 6.43 4.29 10.08
CA LEU A 104 7.15 3.64 8.97
C LEU A 104 6.74 2.18 8.75
N GLU A 105 6.42 1.47 9.83
CA GLU A 105 5.91 0.10 9.84
C GLU A 105 4.86 0.00 10.95
N SER A 106 3.72 -0.63 10.67
CA SER A 106 2.64 -0.91 11.63
C SER A 106 2.42 -2.42 11.78
N THR A 107 1.84 -2.80 12.91
CA THR A 107 1.33 -4.16 13.21
C THR A 107 0.00 -4.09 13.97
N GLU A 108 -0.73 -2.98 13.88
CA GLU A 108 -1.93 -2.76 14.69
C GLU A 108 -3.10 -3.62 14.21
N GLU A 109 -3.36 -3.62 12.90
CA GLU A 109 -4.49 -4.36 12.30
C GLU A 109 -4.16 -5.85 12.10
N ILE A 110 -2.91 -6.15 11.74
CA ILE A 110 -2.44 -7.50 11.48
C ILE A 110 -1.05 -7.75 12.09
N LYS A 111 -0.75 -9.03 12.35
CA LYS A 111 0.52 -9.44 13.00
C LYS A 111 1.76 -9.29 12.11
N LEU A 112 1.58 -9.19 10.80
CA LEU A 112 2.69 -9.00 9.87
C LEU A 112 3.03 -7.50 9.82
N PRO A 113 4.31 -7.10 9.92
CA PRO A 113 4.69 -5.71 9.70
C PRO A 113 4.25 -5.24 8.31
N TYR A 114 3.64 -4.06 8.22
CA TYR A 114 3.18 -3.48 6.96
C TYR A 114 3.46 -1.98 6.89
N THR A 115 3.55 -1.46 5.66
CA THR A 115 3.89 -0.04 5.41
C THR A 115 2.80 0.72 4.66
N LEU A 116 1.92 0.01 3.94
CA LEU A 116 0.70 0.54 3.32
C LEU A 116 -0.48 -0.25 3.84
N GLU A 117 -1.62 0.42 3.98
CA GLU A 117 -2.90 -0.19 4.32
C GLU A 117 -4.04 0.44 3.52
N GLY A 118 -5.16 -0.27 3.45
CA GLY A 118 -6.30 0.16 2.67
C GLY A 118 -7.36 -0.91 2.52
N GLU A 119 -8.14 -0.79 1.46
CA GLU A 119 -9.26 -1.68 1.17
C GLU A 119 -9.34 -2.00 -0.33
N ALA A 120 -9.74 -3.24 -0.62
CA ALA A 120 -10.24 -3.68 -1.92
C ALA A 120 -11.75 -3.82 -1.81
N ARG A 121 -12.51 -3.03 -2.56
CA ARG A 121 -13.97 -3.07 -2.62
C ARG A 121 -14.44 -3.53 -3.98
N TRP A 122 -15.50 -4.33 -4.02
CA TRP A 122 -16.13 -4.71 -5.27
C TRP A 122 -17.65 -4.71 -5.16
N PHE A 123 -18.29 -4.18 -6.19
CA PHE A 123 -19.73 -3.98 -6.23
C PHE A 123 -20.21 -3.84 -7.68
N SER A 124 -21.50 -4.06 -7.86
CA SER A 124 -22.25 -3.79 -9.09
C SER A 124 -23.43 -2.89 -8.77
N GLN A 125 -24.10 -2.34 -9.78
CA GLN A 125 -25.31 -1.54 -9.54
C GLN A 125 -26.39 -2.33 -8.78
N GLU A 126 -26.56 -3.62 -9.11
CA GLU A 126 -27.52 -4.50 -8.42
C GLU A 126 -27.16 -4.75 -6.95
N LEU A 127 -25.87 -4.80 -6.63
CA LEU A 127 -25.39 -4.94 -5.24
C LEU A 127 -25.59 -3.64 -4.47
N LEU A 128 -25.30 -2.49 -5.10
CA LEU A 128 -25.53 -1.17 -4.49
C LEU A 128 -27.01 -0.92 -4.19
N ASP A 129 -27.93 -1.35 -5.07
CA ASP A 129 -29.37 -1.24 -4.82
C ASP A 129 -29.84 -2.05 -3.59
N ARG A 130 -29.01 -2.99 -3.11
CA ARG A 130 -29.24 -3.80 -1.90
C ARG A 130 -28.40 -3.36 -0.70
N ASP A 131 -27.71 -2.22 -0.80
CA ASP A 131 -26.71 -1.75 0.16
C ASP A 131 -25.60 -2.78 0.45
N ASP A 132 -25.28 -3.63 -0.53
CA ASP A 132 -24.26 -4.68 -0.41
C ASP A 132 -22.96 -4.24 -1.10
N VAL A 133 -21.92 -3.99 -0.30
CA VAL A 133 -20.57 -3.74 -0.80
C VAL A 133 -19.65 -4.76 -0.16
N ASN A 134 -18.98 -5.53 -0.99
CA ASN A 134 -17.98 -6.46 -0.52
C ASN A 134 -16.63 -5.77 -0.41
N ASP A 135 -15.89 -6.13 0.63
CA ASP A 135 -14.65 -5.50 0.99
C ASP A 135 -13.67 -6.49 1.63
N HIS A 136 -12.40 -6.32 1.30
CA HIS A 136 -11.28 -6.90 2.02
C HIS A 136 -10.33 -5.78 2.42
N GLN A 137 -9.73 -5.89 3.60
CA GLN A 137 -8.61 -5.04 3.96
C GLN A 137 -7.38 -5.46 3.15
N ILE A 138 -6.54 -4.52 2.75
CA ILE A 138 -5.30 -4.79 2.02
C ILE A 138 -4.12 -4.15 2.71
N PHE A 139 -2.97 -4.83 2.65
CA PHE A 139 -1.76 -4.42 3.33
C PHE A 139 -0.54 -4.71 2.47
N PHE A 140 0.43 -3.80 2.44
CA PHE A 140 1.75 -4.09 1.87
C PHE A 140 2.71 -4.54 2.98
N CYS A 141 2.82 -5.85 3.12
CA CYS A 141 3.45 -6.50 4.26
C CYS A 141 4.91 -6.87 3.99
N ASN A 142 5.71 -6.90 5.05
CA ASN A 142 7.04 -7.48 5.12
C ASN A 142 6.98 -8.81 5.88
N ASP A 143 7.08 -9.93 5.16
CA ASP A 143 7.20 -11.26 5.76
C ASP A 143 8.65 -11.75 5.64
N LYS A 144 9.42 -11.61 6.73
CA LYS A 144 10.82 -12.05 6.84
C LYS A 144 11.72 -11.52 5.70
N GLY A 145 11.50 -10.27 5.28
CA GLY A 145 12.26 -9.61 4.22
C GLY A 145 11.63 -9.73 2.83
N VAL A 146 10.53 -10.46 2.69
CA VAL A 146 9.75 -10.54 1.44
C VAL A 146 8.58 -9.57 1.54
N TYR A 147 8.57 -8.57 0.67
CA TYR A 147 7.51 -7.59 0.59
C TYR A 147 6.44 -8.00 -0.42
N ALA A 148 5.17 -7.95 -0.04
CA ALA A 148 4.06 -8.27 -0.94
C ALA A 148 2.74 -7.63 -0.49
N TRP A 149 1.87 -7.36 -1.47
CA TRP A 149 0.48 -7.03 -1.21
C TRP A 149 -0.30 -8.27 -0.75
N ARG A 150 -1.02 -8.10 0.36
CA ARG A 150 -1.87 -9.13 0.96
C ARG A 150 -3.26 -8.59 1.19
N TYR A 151 -4.27 -9.42 0.97
CA TYR A 151 -5.62 -9.13 1.43
C TYR A 151 -5.88 -9.86 2.74
N TYR A 152 -6.81 -9.31 3.52
CA TYR A 152 -7.38 -9.92 4.70
C TYR A 152 -8.90 -9.79 4.63
N ASP A 153 -9.57 -10.93 4.66
CA ASP A 153 -11.02 -11.01 4.75
C ASP A 153 -11.43 -11.04 6.23
N PRO A 154 -12.07 -9.98 6.76
CA PRO A 154 -12.49 -9.94 8.15
C PRO A 154 -13.63 -10.93 8.47
N ARG A 155 -14.38 -11.39 7.47
CA ARG A 155 -15.51 -12.32 7.64
C ARG A 155 -15.01 -13.75 7.82
N SER A 156 -14.04 -14.17 7.00
CA SER A 156 -13.45 -15.52 7.07
C SER A 156 -12.13 -15.60 7.86
N HIS A 157 -11.58 -14.46 8.29
CA HIS A 157 -10.23 -14.32 8.86
C HIS A 157 -9.12 -14.89 7.96
N LYS A 158 -9.37 -14.97 6.65
CA LYS A 158 -8.41 -15.48 5.68
C LYS A 158 -7.47 -14.37 5.23
N MET A 159 -6.19 -14.71 5.11
CA MET A 159 -5.18 -13.84 4.53
C MET A 159 -4.59 -14.51 3.29
N GLY A 160 -4.37 -13.74 2.23
CA GLY A 160 -3.80 -14.23 0.98
C GLY A 160 -2.95 -13.18 0.28
N LEU A 161 -2.38 -13.55 -0.87
CA LEU A 161 -1.67 -12.61 -1.73
C LEU A 161 -2.66 -11.92 -2.66
N ILE A 162 -2.35 -10.68 -3.04
CA ILE A 162 -3.05 -10.00 -4.14
C ILE A 162 -2.30 -10.34 -5.42
N ASP A 163 -2.85 -11.28 -6.18
CA ASP A 163 -2.36 -11.75 -7.47
C ASP A 163 -3.50 -11.78 -8.52
N GLU A 164 -3.24 -12.32 -9.71
CA GLU A 164 -4.23 -12.37 -10.80
C GLU A 164 -5.41 -13.30 -10.46
N ASP A 165 -5.18 -14.37 -9.69
CA ASP A 165 -6.23 -15.29 -9.24
C ASP A 165 -7.14 -14.61 -8.21
N TYR A 166 -6.57 -13.82 -7.30
CA TYR A 166 -7.34 -12.97 -6.40
C TYR A 166 -8.21 -11.98 -7.19
N LEU A 167 -7.64 -11.26 -8.16
CA LEU A 167 -8.42 -10.35 -9.00
C LEU A 167 -9.55 -11.07 -9.75
N ALA A 168 -9.28 -12.25 -10.30
CA ALA A 168 -10.32 -13.07 -10.94
C ALA A 168 -11.47 -13.39 -9.98
N SER A 169 -11.16 -13.81 -8.75
CA SER A 169 -12.19 -14.13 -7.74
C SER A 169 -13.09 -12.93 -7.41
N LEU A 170 -12.54 -11.71 -7.36
CA LEU A 170 -13.35 -10.51 -7.13
C LEU A 170 -14.35 -10.25 -8.27
N PHE A 171 -13.94 -10.52 -9.51
CA PHE A 171 -14.82 -10.37 -10.68
C PHE A 171 -15.83 -11.51 -10.83
N GLU A 172 -15.48 -12.72 -10.43
CA GLU A 172 -16.40 -13.86 -10.38
C GLU A 172 -17.58 -13.58 -9.45
N ASP A 173 -17.36 -12.91 -8.32
CA ASP A 173 -18.42 -12.48 -7.40
C ASP A 173 -19.36 -11.40 -7.98
N LEU A 174 -18.97 -10.73 -9.06
CA LEU A 174 -19.75 -9.65 -9.69
C LEU A 174 -20.62 -10.12 -10.85
N VAL A 175 -20.47 -11.36 -11.32
CA VAL A 175 -21.13 -11.90 -12.52
C VAL A 175 -22.33 -12.77 -12.18
#